data_AF-A0AB73HVJ8-F1
#
_entry.id   AF-A0AB73HVJ8-F1
#
_cell.length_a   1.000
_cell.length_b   1.000
_cell.length_c   1.000
_cell.angle_alpha   90.00
_cell.angle_beta   90.00
_cell.angle_gamma   90.00
#
_symmetry.space_group_name_H-M   'P 1'
#
loop_
_entity.id
_entity.type
_entity.pdbx_description
1 polymer ?
#
loop_
_entity_poly.entity_id
_entity_poly.type
_entity_poly.pdbx_seq_one_letter_code
_entity_poly.pdbx_strand_id
1 'polypeptide(L)'
;MQPGIAPRPDEPVRQQSHPRYAPPPGGNAYWDPALGVYVIQGSSKLYYRERVYYRWNRGWAWSSTPNGPWQPTDSSGVPAGLGRTFSN
;
A
#
# COMPACT_ATOMS: atom_id res chain seq x y z
N MET A 1 16.64 -30.35 -19.64
CA MET A 1 16.52 -28.93 -20.00
C MET A 1 15.15 -28.45 -19.55
N GLN A 2 15.05 -27.76 -18.41
CA GLN A 2 13.83 -27.04 -18.03
C GLN A 2 14.10 -25.54 -18.28
N PRO A 3 13.27 -24.81 -19.03
CA PRO A 3 13.48 -23.38 -19.22
C PRO A 3 13.13 -22.67 -17.90
N GLY A 4 14.11 -21.99 -17.32
CA GLY A 4 13.89 -21.11 -16.18
C GLY A 4 12.91 -20.01 -16.57
N ILE A 5 11.80 -19.93 -15.84
CA ILE A 5 10.87 -18.82 -15.93
C ILE A 5 11.62 -17.59 -15.40
N ALA A 6 12.22 -16.82 -16.31
CA ALA A 6 12.74 -15.51 -15.97
C ALA A 6 11.57 -14.63 -15.50
N PRO A 7 11.66 -13.97 -14.34
CA PRO A 7 10.66 -12.97 -13.96
C PRO A 7 10.63 -11.89 -15.05
N ARG A 8 9.43 -11.55 -15.51
CA ARG A 8 9.23 -10.55 -16.57
C ARG A 8 9.79 -9.20 -16.10
N PRO A 9 10.60 -8.49 -16.91
CA PRO A 9 11.26 -7.24 -16.50
C PRO A 9 10.30 -6.06 -16.30
N ASP A 10 9.04 -6.18 -16.73
CA ASP A 10 8.05 -5.10 -16.80
C ASP A 10 7.00 -5.12 -15.69
N GLU A 11 6.95 -6.17 -14.86
CA GLU A 11 6.06 -6.14 -13.70
C GLU A 11 6.73 -5.36 -12.57
N PRO A 12 6.13 -4.27 -12.06
CA PRO A 12 6.68 -3.58 -10.90
C PRO A 12 6.85 -4.63 -9.80
N VAL A 13 8.07 -4.72 -9.24
CA VAL A 13 8.41 -5.73 -8.23
C VAL A 13 7.53 -5.52 -7.00
N ARG A 14 6.36 -6.16 -7.01
CA ARG A 14 5.39 -6.17 -5.91
C ARG A 14 5.95 -7.13 -4.87
N GLN A 15 6.60 -6.58 -3.86
CA GLN A 15 7.17 -7.40 -2.79
C GLN A 15 6.03 -7.85 -1.87
N GLN A 16 6.00 -9.11 -1.46
CA GLN A 16 4.97 -9.58 -0.52
C GLN A 16 5.20 -9.03 0.89
N SER A 17 6.45 -8.70 1.22
CA SER A 17 6.85 -8.17 2.52
C SER A 17 8.09 -7.30 2.39
N HIS A 18 8.16 -6.28 3.24
CA HIS A 18 9.29 -5.37 3.35
C HIS A 18 10.02 -5.65 4.67
N PRO A 19 11.36 -5.75 4.69
CA PRO A 19 12.11 -6.14 5.90
C PRO A 19 11.93 -5.17 7.08
N ARG A 20 11.55 -3.92 6.80
CA ARG A 20 11.37 -2.87 7.82
C ARG A 20 9.92 -2.60 8.21
N TYR A 21 8.96 -2.94 7.36
CA TYR A 21 7.55 -2.63 7.58
C TYR A 21 6.76 -3.92 7.75
N ALA A 22 6.10 -4.08 8.89
CA ALA A 22 5.27 -5.23 9.15
C ALA A 22 4.19 -5.39 8.05
N PRO A 23 3.94 -6.60 7.56
CA PRO A 23 2.83 -6.86 6.64
C PRO A 23 1.48 -6.73 7.38
N PRO A 24 0.40 -6.36 6.67
CA PRO A 24 -0.92 -6.27 7.27
C PRO A 24 -1.43 -7.65 7.71
N PRO A 25 -2.12 -7.73 8.86
CA PRO A 25 -2.82 -8.94 9.27
C PRO A 25 -3.95 -9.22 8.27
N GLY A 26 -3.83 -10.29 7.48
CA GLY A 26 -4.82 -10.66 6.46
C GLY A 26 -4.25 -11.02 5.09
N GLY A 27 -2.96 -10.78 4.84
CA GLY A 27 -2.19 -11.41 3.75
C GLY A 27 -2.52 -10.98 2.31
N ASN A 28 -3.67 -10.37 2.05
CA ASN A 28 -4.07 -9.93 0.71
C ASN A 28 -3.57 -8.51 0.40
N ALA A 29 -2.25 -8.30 0.49
CA ALA A 29 -1.63 -7.02 0.19
C ALA A 29 -0.25 -7.21 -0.43
N TYR A 30 0.16 -6.27 -1.27
CA TYR A 30 1.50 -6.23 -1.84
C TYR A 30 2.19 -4.91 -1.50
N TRP A 31 3.46 -4.96 -1.13
CA TRP A 31 4.31 -3.78 -0.99
C TRP A 31 4.59 -3.19 -2.37
N ASP A 32 4.25 -1.91 -2.50
CA ASP A 32 4.59 -1.08 -3.66
C ASP A 32 5.74 -0.15 -3.27
N PRO A 33 6.96 -0.36 -3.81
CA PRO A 33 8.11 0.47 -3.47
C PRO A 33 8.06 1.88 -4.07
N ALA A 34 7.26 2.10 -5.13
CA ALA A 34 7.08 3.42 -5.72
C ALA A 34 6.20 4.32 -4.84
N LEU A 35 5.18 3.73 -4.22
CA LEU A 35 4.30 4.40 -3.26
C LEU A 35 4.86 4.38 -1.83
N GLY A 36 5.69 3.38 -1.50
CA GLY A 36 6.22 3.14 -0.16
C GLY A 36 5.17 2.62 0.82
N VAL A 37 4.20 1.84 0.34
CA VAL A 37 3.09 1.28 1.12
C VAL A 37 2.71 -0.11 0.66
N TYR A 38 2.03 -0.86 1.51
CA TYR A 38 1.27 -2.04 1.10
C TYR A 38 -0.05 -1.61 0.47
N VAL A 39 -0.36 -2.10 -0.72
CA VAL A 39 -1.65 -1.92 -1.38
C VAL A 39 -2.52 -3.14 -1.05
N ILE A 40 -3.68 -2.92 -0.45
CA ILE A 40 -4.61 -4.00 -0.09
C ILE A 40 -5.37 -4.45 -1.34
N GLN A 41 -5.25 -5.73 -1.70
CA GLN A 41 -5.99 -6.33 -2.80
C GLN A 41 -7.43 -6.64 -2.37
N GLY A 42 -8.40 -6.25 -3.20
CA GLY A 42 -9.84 -6.40 -2.93
C GLY A 42 -10.50 -5.16 -2.33
N SER A 43 -9.71 -4.17 -1.91
CA SER A 43 -10.22 -2.85 -1.50
C SER A 43 -9.68 -1.78 -2.44
N SER A 44 -10.57 -1.11 -3.18
CA SER A 44 -10.16 0.03 -4.01
C SER A 44 -9.66 1.16 -3.13
N LYS A 45 -8.47 1.69 -3.43
CA LYS A 45 -7.87 2.86 -2.74
C LYS A 45 -7.61 2.64 -1.24
N LEU A 46 -7.27 1.41 -0.85
CA LEU A 46 -6.85 1.08 0.51
C LEU A 46 -5.38 0.66 0.53
N TYR A 47 -4.63 1.27 1.43
CA TYR A 47 -3.21 1.14 1.60
C TYR A 47 -2.90 0.86 3.08
N TYR A 48 -1.73 0.29 3.35
CA TYR A 48 -1.29 -0.04 4.69
C TYR A 48 0.20 0.23 4.83
N ARG A 49 0.60 0.86 5.94
CA ARG A 49 1.99 1.08 6.28
C ARG A 49 2.12 1.16 7.78
N GLU A 50 3.05 0.38 8.34
CA GLU A 50 3.45 0.50 9.75
C GLU A 50 2.26 0.44 10.73
N ARG A 51 1.35 -0.53 10.55
CA ARG A 51 0.13 -0.70 11.37
C ARG A 51 -0.94 0.39 11.20
N VAL A 52 -0.79 1.26 10.21
CA VAL A 52 -1.78 2.25 9.84
C VAL A 52 -2.33 1.93 8.46
N TYR A 53 -3.65 1.84 8.36
CA TYR A 53 -4.38 1.76 7.11
C TYR A 53 -4.65 3.17 6.60
N TYR A 54 -4.37 3.43 5.34
CA TYR A 54 -4.67 4.69 4.66
C TYR A 54 -5.69 4.41 3.58
N ARG A 55 -6.75 5.18 3.52
CA ARG A 55 -7.73 5.12 2.44
C ARG A 55 -7.83 6.45 1.73
N TRP A 56 -8.08 6.39 0.43
CA TRP A 56 -8.44 7.58 -0.35
C TRP A 56 -9.94 7.57 -0.67
N ASN A 57 -10.68 8.53 -0.11
CA ASN A 57 -12.10 8.72 -0.39
C ASN A 57 -12.48 10.21 -0.34
N ARG A 58 -12.33 10.93 -1.47
CA ARG A 58 -12.46 12.40 -1.58
C ARG A 58 -11.51 13.20 -0.66
N GLY A 59 -10.48 12.53 -0.17
CA GLY A 59 -9.54 13.02 0.83
C GLY A 59 -8.82 11.83 1.45
N TRP A 60 -7.67 12.09 2.06
CA TRP A 60 -6.95 11.04 2.77
C TRP A 60 -7.60 10.83 4.13
N ALA A 61 -7.70 9.57 4.52
CA ALA A 61 -8.00 9.21 5.89
C ALA A 61 -7.13 8.04 6.30
N TRP A 62 -6.74 8.00 7.57
CA TRP A 62 -5.98 6.91 8.13
C TRP A 62 -6.69 6.29 9.32
N SER A 63 -6.36 5.05 9.64
CA SER A 63 -6.92 4.32 10.77
C SER A 63 -5.93 3.26 11.24
N SER A 64 -5.86 2.98 12.53
CA SER A 64 -5.07 1.85 13.05
C SER A 64 -5.73 0.49 12.75
N THR A 65 -6.97 0.48 12.27
CA THR A 65 -7.78 -0.70 11.97
C THR A 65 -8.41 -0.61 10.57
N PRO A 66 -8.68 -1.74 9.91
CA PRO A 66 -9.31 -1.75 8.58
C PRO A 66 -10.77 -1.28 8.60
N ASN A 67 -11.44 -1.31 9.75
CA ASN A 67 -12.85 -0.90 9.89
C ASN A 67 -13.01 0.55 10.37
N GLY A 68 -11.93 1.26 10.72
CA GLY A 68 -12.00 2.57 11.37
C GLY A 68 -11.98 2.50 12.91
N PRO A 69 -11.97 3.64 13.60
CA PRO A 69 -12.36 4.98 13.13
C PRO A 69 -11.36 5.59 12.15
N TRP A 70 -11.87 6.13 11.05
CA TRP A 70 -11.07 6.80 10.03
C TRP A 70 -10.85 8.26 10.41
N GLN A 71 -9.60 8.62 10.65
CA GLN A 71 -9.19 9.99 10.88
C GLN A 71 -8.83 10.68 9.56
N PRO A 72 -9.46 11.81 9.22
CA PRO A 72 -9.06 12.57 8.05
C PRO A 72 -7.62 13.05 8.21
N THR A 73 -6.88 13.04 7.10
CA THR A 73 -5.54 13.58 7.01
C THR A 73 -5.34 14.23 5.65
N ASP A 74 -4.34 15.07 5.56
CA ASP A 74 -3.87 15.61 4.29
C ASP A 74 -2.81 14.70 3.67
N SER A 75 -2.39 15.04 2.44
CA SER A 75 -1.30 14.37 1.74
C SER A 75 0.02 14.34 2.51
N SER A 76 0.18 15.20 3.53
CA SER A 76 1.34 15.23 4.44
C SER A 76 1.35 14.08 5.46
N GLY A 77 0.17 13.55 5.81
CA GLY A 77 0.05 12.42 6.75
C GLY A 77 0.09 11.05 6.07
N VAL A 78 0.08 11.02 4.74
CA VAL A 78 0.32 9.80 3.97
C VAL A 78 1.75 9.80 3.43
N PRO A 79 2.33 8.63 3.13
CA PRO A 79 3.63 8.58 2.47
C PRO A 79 3.63 9.37 1.15
N ALA A 80 4.76 10.04 0.89
CA ALA A 80 4.90 10.99 -0.21
C ALA A 80 4.54 10.40 -1.58
N GLY A 81 4.76 9.10 -1.80
CA GLY A 81 4.35 8.41 -3.01
C GLY A 81 2.83 8.44 -3.21
N LEU A 82 2.05 8.10 -2.17
CA LEU A 82 0.59 8.20 -2.19
C LEU A 82 0.12 9.65 -2.38
N GLY A 83 0.65 10.58 -1.57
CA GLY A 83 0.27 11.98 -1.65
C GLY A 83 0.44 12.52 -3.08
N ARG A 84 1.57 12.21 -3.72
CA ARG A 84 1.86 12.60 -5.11
C ARG A 84 0.91 11.99 -6.14
N THR A 85 0.54 10.72 -6.00
CA THR A 85 -0.33 10.04 -6.96
C THR A 85 -1.78 10.54 -6.95
N PHE A 86 -2.27 10.99 -5.78
CA PHE A 86 -3.68 11.38 -5.62
C PHE A 86 -3.92 12.90 -5.45
N SER A 87 -2.87 13.72 -5.41
CA SER A 87 -2.97 15.20 -5.33
C SER A 87 -3.21 15.89 -6.69
N ASN A 88 -3.94 15.26 -7.63
CA ASN A 88 -4.33 15.86 -8.91
C ASN A 88 -5.76 16.42 -8.84
#